data_AF-A0A6B3UGU6-F1
#
_entry.id   AF-A0A6B3UGU6-F1
#
_cell.length_a   1.000
_cell.length_b   1.000
_cell.length_c   1.000
_cell.angle_alpha   90.00
_cell.angle_beta   90.00
_cell.angle_gamma   90.00
#
_symmetry.space_group_name_H-M   'P 1'
#
loop_
_entity.id
_entity.type
_entity.pdbx_description
1 polymer ?
#
loop_
_entity_poly.entity_id
_entity_poly.type
_entity_poly.pdbx_seq_one_letter_code
_entity_poly.pdbx_strand_id
1 'polypeptide(L)'
;ADTHETGGGLPGGLGGVLAGLGGAGALGALVEQFGKNGHGGLIDSWIGRGQNQQIAPHQLAEALGPHTVDELEVETGLGREQLLSELSDELPDAVDKLTPEGRLPNDHEIGRMLS
;
A
#
# COMPACT_ATOMS: atom_id res chain seq x y z
N ALA A 1 14.40 -36.43 -9.70
CA ALA A 1 14.64 -35.75 -8.42
C ALA A 1 14.50 -34.26 -8.71
N ASP A 2 13.32 -33.66 -8.59
CA ASP A 2 12.56 -33.28 -7.37
C ASP A 2 12.71 -31.77 -7.14
N THR A 3 11.62 -31.04 -7.46
CA THR A 3 11.05 -29.78 -6.90
C THR A 3 11.97 -28.68 -6.32
N HIS A 4 11.77 -27.38 -6.58
CA HIS A 4 10.52 -26.64 -6.37
C HIS A 4 10.33 -25.48 -7.36
N GLU A 5 9.08 -25.32 -7.78
CA GLU A 5 8.49 -24.05 -8.22
C GLU A 5 8.44 -23.06 -7.05
N THR A 6 8.76 -21.78 -7.32
CA THR A 6 8.25 -20.67 -6.49
C THR A 6 7.66 -19.65 -7.45
N GLY A 7 6.33 -19.59 -7.47
CA GLY A 7 5.55 -18.76 -8.37
C GLY A 7 5.63 -17.27 -8.06
N GLY A 8 5.41 -16.49 -9.12
CA GLY A 8 4.51 -15.33 -9.12
C GLY A 8 4.90 -14.11 -8.29
N GLY A 9 5.59 -13.18 -8.92
CA GLY A 9 5.65 -11.78 -8.49
C GLY A 9 6.15 -10.91 -9.64
N LEU A 10 5.25 -10.57 -10.57
CA LEU A 10 5.56 -9.57 -11.60
C LEU A 10 5.96 -8.26 -10.91
N PRO A 11 7.09 -7.62 -11.24
CA PRO A 11 7.49 -6.32 -10.68
C PRO A 11 6.60 -5.14 -11.14
N GLY A 12 5.38 -5.40 -11.59
CA GLY A 12 4.47 -4.44 -12.21
C GLY A 12 3.14 -4.22 -11.48
N GLY A 13 3.00 -4.68 -10.23
CA GLY A 13 1.85 -4.35 -9.39
C GLY A 13 1.99 -2.97 -8.74
N LEU A 14 0.89 -2.44 -8.18
CA LEU A 14 0.85 -1.15 -7.47
C LEU A 14 1.98 -0.98 -6.42
N GLY A 15 2.46 -2.07 -5.83
CA GLY A 15 3.63 -2.05 -4.94
C GLY A 15 4.94 -1.56 -5.60
N GLY A 16 5.14 -1.85 -6.89
CA GLY A 16 6.27 -1.32 -7.68
C GLY A 16 6.10 0.16 -8.02
N VAL A 17 4.86 0.61 -8.21
CA VAL A 17 4.53 2.03 -8.43
C VAL A 17 4.75 2.82 -7.15
N LEU A 18 4.27 2.33 -6.00
CA LEU A 18 4.51 2.95 -4.68
C LEU A 18 6.01 3.00 -4.32
N ALA A 19 6.75 1.94 -4.65
CA ALA A 19 8.20 1.94 -4.52
C ALA A 19 8.88 3.00 -5.42
N GLY A 20 8.39 3.16 -6.66
CA GLY A 20 8.88 4.16 -7.62
C GLY A 20 8.52 5.61 -7.30
N LEU A 21 7.44 5.84 -6.55
CA LEU A 21 6.93 7.16 -6.18
C LEU A 21 7.56 7.75 -4.90
N GLY A 22 8.41 7.00 -4.18
CA GLY A 22 9.07 7.50 -2.97
C GLY A 22 9.32 6.49 -1.86
N GLY A 23 9.14 5.19 -2.12
CA GLY A 23 9.55 4.11 -1.21
C GLY A 23 9.05 4.28 0.22
N ALA A 24 9.99 4.22 1.18
CA ALA A 24 9.69 4.26 2.60
C ALA A 24 9.08 5.61 3.02
N GLY A 25 9.45 6.69 2.34
CA GLY A 25 8.88 8.02 2.55
C GLY A 25 7.41 8.11 2.13
N ALA A 26 7.06 7.55 0.98
CA ALA A 26 5.66 7.51 0.51
C ALA A 26 4.79 6.66 1.45
N LEU A 27 5.30 5.51 1.90
CA LEU A 27 4.61 4.68 2.87
C LEU A 27 4.47 5.36 4.24
N GLY A 28 5.51 6.05 4.70
CA GLY A 28 5.45 6.86 5.93
C GLY A 28 4.39 7.96 5.86
N ALA A 29 4.30 8.66 4.72
CA ALA A 29 3.28 9.67 4.48
C ALA A 29 1.86 9.09 4.49
N LEU A 30 1.68 7.89 3.92
CA LEU A 30 0.40 7.16 3.96
C LEU A 30 -0.02 6.84 5.40
N VAL A 31 0.90 6.33 6.22
CA VAL A 31 0.64 6.02 7.64
C VAL A 31 0.25 7.26 8.41
N GLU A 32 0.98 8.35 8.22
CA GLU A 32 0.63 9.64 8.83
C GLU A 32 -0.77 10.10 8.42
N GLN A 33 -1.12 9.97 7.14
CA GLN A 33 -2.41 10.39 6.61
C GLN A 33 -3.56 9.57 7.20
N PHE A 34 -3.43 8.25 7.25
CA PHE A 34 -4.41 7.37 7.89
C PHE A 34 -4.55 7.68 9.37
N GLY A 35 -3.44 7.91 10.08
CA GLY A 35 -3.44 8.30 11.48
C GLY A 35 -4.17 9.62 11.73
N LYS A 36 -3.88 10.65 10.91
CA LYS A 36 -4.53 11.97 10.99
C LYS A 36 -6.04 11.91 10.74
N ASN A 37 -6.50 11.02 9.86
CA ASN A 37 -7.91 10.82 9.54
C ASN A 37 -8.62 9.81 10.45
N GLY A 38 -7.98 9.31 11.52
CA GLY A 38 -8.60 8.40 12.49
C GLY A 38 -8.60 6.92 12.10
N HIS A 39 -7.90 6.56 11.03
CA HIS A 39 -7.76 5.18 10.52
C HIS A 39 -6.42 4.52 10.91
N GLY A 40 -5.77 5.02 11.97
CA GLY A 40 -4.47 4.51 12.46
C GLY A 40 -4.47 2.99 12.74
N GLY A 41 -5.49 2.49 13.44
CA GLY A 41 -5.56 1.05 13.75
C GLY A 41 -5.72 0.14 12.53
N LEU A 42 -6.20 0.68 11.41
CA LEU A 42 -6.39 -0.05 10.18
C LEU A 42 -5.06 -0.12 9.40
N ILE A 43 -4.35 1.00 9.25
CA ILE A 43 -3.01 1.00 8.63
C ILE A 43 -2.00 0.20 9.47
N ASP A 44 -2.11 0.25 10.80
CA ASP A 44 -1.28 -0.57 11.71
C ASP A 44 -1.52 -2.07 11.50
N SER A 45 -2.74 -2.47 11.13
CA SER A 45 -3.05 -3.88 10.84
C SER A 45 -2.35 -4.38 9.58
N TRP A 46 -2.12 -3.49 8.61
CA TRP A 46 -1.41 -3.79 7.37
C TRP A 46 0.11 -3.77 7.55
N ILE A 47 0.62 -2.93 8.46
CA ILE A 47 2.05 -2.90 8.80
C ILE A 47 2.43 -4.10 9.68
N GLY A 48 1.51 -4.55 10.52
CA GLY A 48 1.73 -5.65 11.44
C GLY A 48 1.72 -7.01 10.76
N ARG A 49 2.24 -8.04 11.45
CA ARG A 49 2.24 -9.44 10.95
C ARG A 49 0.89 -10.16 11.10
N GLY A 50 -0.19 -9.39 11.23
CA GLY A 50 -1.54 -9.89 11.49
C GLY A 50 -2.29 -10.20 10.19
N GLN A 51 -3.60 -10.45 10.30
CA GLN A 51 -4.46 -10.39 9.12
C GLN A 51 -4.73 -8.92 8.79
N ASN A 52 -4.56 -8.57 7.52
CA ASN A 52 -4.91 -7.25 7.00
C ASN A 52 -6.41 -7.00 7.18
N GLN A 53 -6.76 -5.91 7.85
CA GLN A 53 -8.17 -5.50 7.91
C GLN A 53 -8.60 -4.98 6.55
N GLN A 54 -9.76 -5.44 6.09
CA GLN A 54 -10.38 -4.88 4.90
C GLN A 54 -10.83 -3.44 5.17
N ILE A 55 -10.69 -2.58 4.16
CA ILE A 55 -11.18 -1.21 4.18
C ILE A 55 -12.26 -1.06 3.11
N ALA A 56 -13.35 -0.36 3.42
CA ALA A 56 -14.34 -0.05 2.40
C ALA A 56 -13.88 1.15 1.54
N PRO A 57 -14.27 1.25 0.25
CA PRO A 57 -13.84 2.35 -0.64
C PRO A 57 -14.11 3.75 -0.08
N HIS A 58 -15.25 3.93 0.62
CA HIS A 58 -15.60 5.21 1.24
C HIS A 58 -14.67 5.55 2.43
N GLN A 59 -14.36 4.56 3.27
CA GLN A 59 -13.42 4.73 4.39
C GLN A 59 -12.01 5.00 3.86
N LEU A 60 -11.64 4.38 2.74
CA LEU A 60 -10.36 4.64 2.10
C LEU A 60 -10.28 6.08 1.59
N ALA A 61 -11.36 6.61 1.00
CA ALA A 61 -11.40 8.00 0.57
C ALA A 61 -11.27 8.98 1.74
N GLU A 62 -11.88 8.66 2.90
CA GLU A 62 -11.72 9.44 4.13
C GLU A 62 -10.28 9.34 4.67
N ALA A 63 -9.70 8.14 4.65
CA ALA A 63 -8.35 7.87 5.14
C ALA A 63 -7.26 8.55 4.29
N LEU A 64 -7.40 8.54 2.96
CA LEU A 64 -6.50 9.23 2.03
C LEU A 64 -6.77 10.74 2.00
N GLY A 65 -8.02 11.15 2.15
CA GLY A 65 -8.45 12.53 2.01
C GLY A 65 -8.68 12.93 0.53
N PRO A 66 -9.49 13.96 0.29
CA PRO A 66 -9.97 14.31 -1.05
C PRO A 66 -8.84 14.70 -2.01
N HIS A 67 -7.83 15.43 -1.52
CA HIS A 67 -6.73 15.91 -2.34
C HIS A 67 -5.90 14.76 -2.94
N THR A 68 -5.54 13.77 -2.12
CA THR A 68 -4.77 12.60 -2.58
C THR A 68 -5.58 11.75 -3.54
N VAL A 69 -6.88 11.58 -3.30
CA VAL A 69 -7.76 10.88 -4.22
C VAL A 69 -7.80 11.60 -5.57
N ASP A 70 -7.97 12.93 -5.59
CA ASP A 70 -7.98 13.72 -6.82
C ASP A 70 -6.66 13.61 -7.60
N GLU A 71 -5.51 13.61 -6.91
CA GLU A 71 -4.20 13.41 -7.55
C GLU A 71 -4.08 12.04 -8.20
N LEU A 72 -4.47 10.98 -7.47
CA LEU A 72 -4.45 9.61 -7.97
C LEU A 72 -5.41 9.40 -9.14
N GLU A 73 -6.57 10.06 -9.16
CA GLU A 73 -7.48 10.05 -10.31
C GLU A 73 -6.81 10.63 -11.55
N VAL A 74 -6.07 11.73 -11.42
CA VAL A 74 -5.34 12.36 -12.52
C VAL A 74 -4.17 11.49 -13.00
N GLU A 75 -3.43 10.88 -12.09
CA GLU A 75 -2.27 10.04 -12.43
C GLU A 75 -2.67 8.71 -13.08
N THR A 76 -3.73 8.07 -12.56
CA THR A 76 -4.18 6.76 -13.06
C THR A 76 -5.15 6.88 -14.24
N GLY A 77 -5.84 8.03 -14.38
CA GLY A 77 -6.93 8.22 -15.32
C GLY A 77 -8.20 7.44 -14.96
N LEU A 78 -8.25 6.81 -13.78
CA LEU A 78 -9.42 6.09 -13.28
C LEU A 78 -10.40 7.06 -12.64
N GLY A 79 -11.70 6.75 -12.75
CA GLY A 79 -12.72 7.46 -11.99
C GLY A 79 -12.69 7.09 -10.51
N ARG A 80 -13.00 8.04 -9.63
CA ARG A 80 -12.97 7.93 -8.17
C ARG A 80 -13.45 6.60 -7.61
N GLU A 81 -14.65 6.16 -7.98
CA GLU A 81 -15.23 4.93 -7.44
C GLU A 81 -14.43 3.69 -7.83
N GLN A 82 -13.99 3.62 -9.09
CA GLN A 82 -13.16 2.52 -9.58
C GLN A 82 -11.79 2.54 -8.90
N LEU A 83 -11.15 3.71 -8.84
CA LEU A 83 -9.87 3.88 -8.16
C LEU A 83 -9.93 3.43 -6.70
N LEU A 84 -10.92 3.89 -5.95
CA LEU A 84 -11.08 3.56 -4.54
C LEU A 84 -11.40 2.08 -4.33
N SER A 85 -12.15 1.45 -5.25
CA SER A 85 -12.40 0.01 -5.20
C SER A 85 -11.11 -0.78 -5.37
N GLU A 86 -10.34 -0.50 -6.42
CA GLU A 86 -9.09 -1.20 -6.71
C GLU A 86 -8.07 -0.99 -5.57
N LEU A 87 -7.94 0.24 -5.07
CA LEU A 87 -7.07 0.53 -3.94
C LEU A 87 -7.55 -0.14 -2.65
N SER A 88 -8.86 -0.23 -2.41
CA SER A 88 -9.36 -0.87 -1.20
C SER A 88 -9.06 -2.37 -1.12
N ASP A 89 -8.97 -3.02 -2.28
CA ASP A 89 -8.63 -4.43 -2.40
C ASP A 89 -7.11 -4.67 -2.37
N GLU A 90 -6.33 -3.84 -3.08
CA GLU A 90 -4.90 -4.09 -3.28
C GLU A 90 -3.97 -3.40 -2.27
N LEU A 91 -4.36 -2.23 -1.74
CA LEU A 91 -3.53 -1.44 -0.83
C LEU A 91 -3.15 -2.18 0.46
N PRO A 92 -4.07 -2.92 1.14
CA PRO A 92 -3.72 -3.65 2.35
C PRO A 92 -2.55 -4.62 2.13
N ASP A 93 -2.63 -5.42 1.07
CA ASP A 93 -1.61 -6.41 0.74
C ASP A 93 -0.33 -5.77 0.20
N ALA A 94 -0.42 -4.64 -0.47
CA ALA A 94 0.74 -3.88 -0.91
C ALA A 94 1.55 -3.34 0.28
N VAL A 95 0.88 -2.83 1.31
CA VAL A 95 1.53 -2.34 2.54
C VAL A 95 2.17 -3.49 3.31
N ASP A 96 1.47 -4.61 3.48
CA ASP A 96 1.99 -5.81 4.16
C ASP A 96 3.26 -6.36 3.48
N LYS A 97 3.24 -6.48 2.15
CA LYS A 97 4.41 -6.92 1.37
C LYS A 97 5.63 -6.01 1.53
N LEU A 98 5.41 -4.71 1.76
CA LEU A 98 6.47 -3.73 2.01
C LEU A 98 6.91 -3.71 3.48
N THR A 99 6.14 -4.31 4.39
CA THR A 99 6.39 -4.32 5.84
C THR A 99 6.51 -5.73 6.43
N PRO A 100 7.27 -6.66 5.80
CA PRO A 100 7.34 -8.06 6.24
C PRO A 100 7.85 -8.24 7.69
N GLU A 101 8.56 -7.23 8.18
CA GLU A 101 9.14 -7.18 9.50
C GLU A 101 8.16 -6.70 10.59
N GLY A 102 6.90 -6.41 10.24
CA GLY A 102 5.93 -5.84 11.19
C GLY A 102 6.17 -4.36 11.49
N ARG A 103 6.94 -3.67 10.64
CA ARG A 103 7.37 -2.28 10.80
C ARG A 103 7.59 -1.64 9.43
N LEU A 104 7.58 -0.31 9.41
CA LEU A 104 8.00 0.44 8.23
C LEU A 104 9.48 0.13 7.90
N PRO A 105 9.78 -0.28 6.66
CA PRO A 105 11.16 -0.45 6.22
C PRO A 105 11.84 0.91 6.10
N ASN A 106 13.15 0.95 6.30
CA ASN A 106 13.95 2.10 5.91
C ASN A 106 14.35 2.03 4.42
N ASP A 107 14.88 3.13 3.88
CA ASP A 107 15.28 3.21 2.47
C ASP A 107 16.30 2.14 2.06
N HIS A 108 17.21 1.76 2.96
CA HIS A 108 18.20 0.71 2.70
C HIS A 108 17.56 -0.69 2.59
N GLU A 109 16.52 -0.95 3.39
CA GLU A 109 15.76 -2.21 3.34
C GLU A 109 14.97 -2.32 2.05
N ILE A 110 14.29 -1.26 1.62
CA ILE A 110 13.58 -1.23 0.33
C ILE A 110 14.55 -1.40 -0.83
N GLY A 111 15.70 -0.71 -0.81
CA GLY A 111 16.72 -0.86 -1.85
C GLY A 111 17.19 -2.32 -2.01
N ARG A 112 17.25 -3.09 -0.92
CA ARG A 112 17.58 -4.51 -0.96
C ARG A 112 16.43 -5.37 -1.50
N MET A 113 15.18 -5.02 -1.22
CA MET A 113 13.99 -5.74 -1.72
C MET A 113 13.81 -5.61 -3.23
N LEU A 114 14.27 -4.49 -3.81
CA LEU A 114 14.15 -4.19 -5.24
C LEU A 114 15.39 -4.59 -6.06
N SER A 115 16.44 -5.08 -5.39
CA SER A 115 17.69 -5.55 -6.02
C SER A 115 17.57 -7.02 -6.44
#